data_AF-A0A6B3L8N1-F1
#
_entry.id   AF-A0A6B3L8N1-F1
#
_cell.length_a   1.000
_cell.length_b   1.000
_cell.length_c   1.000
_cell.angle_alpha   90.00
_cell.angle_beta   90.00
_cell.angle_gamma   90.00
#
_symmetry.space_group_name_H-M   'P 1'
#
loop_
_entity.id
_entity.type
_entity.pdbx_description
1 polymer ?
#
loop_
_entity_poly.entity_id
_entity_poly.type
_entity_poly.pdbx_seq_one_letter_code
_entity_poly.pdbx_strand_id
1 'polypeptide(L)'
;MAANLRQRIPVVLTLGAFLLHGVTLLLFHFRWDKLALATVIPVWVYVLTALAMLAIAALINRNRWTAIVAVIWLASVPFLVDESRGVLRAVTGSERPAAERTVTTESPAPLRLVSLNCQARNTAAARQVAQWNPDIVFLQEAPFFNDLKKMGDEWFGGDAVFLRSRECAIIARGKRLRSVPVSPGRTPASPRGIVAQLELLDGRVIELVNVHLDHATTKLSLWSRETWRQHATNRRNRRHSLYFILQHRHLIPSVDGVDHTDHNPLPSIVAGDFNAPAGDAATSPLRTTHTDAWQTAGVGWGNTYPAHLPVHRIDQVWTNAKITPLTMASVQVPGTDHRMVICDFNTAP
;
A
#
# COMPACT_ATOMS: atom_id res chain seq x y z
N MET A 1 -46.69 2.36 25.96
CA MET A 1 -45.57 3.04 25.25
C MET A 1 -44.30 2.18 25.18
N ALA A 2 -43.82 1.59 26.29
CA ALA A 2 -42.63 0.71 26.31
C ALA A 2 -42.73 -0.56 25.44
N ALA A 3 -43.92 -1.19 25.36
CA ALA A 3 -44.14 -2.38 24.51
C ALA A 3 -43.94 -2.08 23.00
N ASN A 4 -44.42 -0.92 22.53
CA ASN A 4 -44.23 -0.49 21.15
C ASN A 4 -42.75 -0.19 20.83
N LEU A 5 -41.99 0.29 21.82
CA LEU A 5 -40.58 0.59 21.65
C LEU A 5 -39.73 -0.68 21.54
N ARG A 6 -40.01 -1.71 22.37
CA ARG A 6 -39.37 -3.04 22.28
C ARG A 6 -39.60 -3.73 20.94
N GLN A 7 -40.75 -3.48 20.30
CA GLN A 7 -41.04 -4.04 18.97
C GLN A 7 -40.39 -3.24 17.83
N ARG A 8 -40.32 -1.90 17.94
CA ARG A 8 -39.80 -1.03 16.87
C ARG A 8 -38.27 -0.94 16.83
N ILE A 9 -37.58 -0.92 17.98
CA ILE A 9 -36.12 -0.75 18.03
C ILE A 9 -35.38 -1.84 17.20
N PRO A 10 -35.66 -3.15 17.37
CA PRO A 10 -34.94 -4.19 16.62
C PRO A 10 -35.13 -4.07 15.10
N VAL A 11 -36.33 -3.66 14.66
CA VAL A 11 -36.64 -3.44 13.25
C VAL A 11 -35.81 -2.29 12.70
N VAL A 12 -35.77 -1.15 13.39
CA VAL A 12 -34.99 0.03 12.98
C VAL A 12 -33.50 -0.29 12.92
N LEU A 13 -32.95 -0.97 13.93
CA LEU A 13 -31.54 -1.36 13.96
C LEU A 13 -31.19 -2.34 12.83
N THR A 14 -32.04 -3.34 12.59
CA THR A 14 -31.82 -4.33 11.51
C THR A 14 -31.89 -3.66 10.13
N LEU A 15 -32.89 -2.82 9.89
CA LEU A 15 -33.00 -2.05 8.65
C LEU A 15 -31.83 -1.09 8.46
N GLY A 16 -31.43 -0.38 9.53
CA GLY A 16 -30.28 0.52 9.51
C GLY A 16 -28.99 -0.21 9.17
N ALA A 17 -28.74 -1.38 9.75
CA ALA A 17 -27.57 -2.20 9.43
C ALA A 17 -27.58 -2.71 7.98
N PHE A 18 -28.75 -3.03 7.44
CA PHE A 18 -28.91 -3.42 6.03
C PHE A 18 -28.66 -2.24 5.08
N LEU A 19 -29.19 -1.05 5.38
CA LEU A 19 -28.93 0.16 4.59
C LEU A 19 -27.46 0.57 4.65
N LEU A 20 -26.83 0.47 5.83
CA LEU A 20 -25.41 0.74 6.01
C LEU A 20 -24.56 -0.20 5.15
N HIS A 21 -24.97 -1.45 4.97
CA HIS A 21 -24.30 -2.41 4.08
C HIS A 21 -24.32 -1.92 2.63
N GLY A 22 -25.51 -1.59 2.11
CA GLY A 22 -25.66 -1.06 0.75
C GLY A 22 -24.85 0.23 0.53
N VAL A 23 -24.89 1.16 1.49
CA VAL A 23 -24.08 2.39 1.44
C VAL A 23 -22.58 2.07 1.43
N THR A 24 -22.13 1.14 2.28
CA THR A 24 -20.72 0.73 2.32
C THR A 24 -20.28 0.12 0.99
N LEU A 25 -21.08 -0.76 0.39
CA LEU A 25 -20.80 -1.31 -0.94
C LEU A 25 -20.66 -0.21 -1.99
N LEU A 26 -21.59 0.73 -2.05
CA LEU A 26 -21.55 1.84 -3.01
C LEU A 26 -20.33 2.74 -2.79
N LEU A 27 -20.05 3.12 -1.54
CA LEU A 27 -18.92 3.97 -1.17
C LEU A 27 -17.58 3.35 -1.60
N PHE A 28 -17.38 2.07 -1.28
CA PHE A 28 -16.10 1.39 -1.52
C PHE A 28 -15.99 0.79 -2.92
N HIS A 29 -17.08 0.66 -3.68
CA HIS A 29 -17.06 0.33 -5.10
C HIS A 29 -16.71 1.57 -5.94
N PHE A 30 -17.43 2.68 -5.77
CA PHE A 30 -17.27 3.86 -6.62
C PHE A 30 -16.18 4.83 -6.15
N ARG A 31 -15.94 4.93 -4.84
CA ARG A 31 -14.87 5.74 -4.23
C ARG A 31 -14.82 7.19 -4.72
N TRP A 32 -15.98 7.80 -4.96
CA TRP A 32 -16.09 9.17 -5.47
C TRP A 32 -15.28 10.16 -4.63
N ASP A 33 -14.55 11.06 -5.29
CA ASP A 33 -13.67 12.02 -4.62
C ASP A 33 -14.42 12.89 -3.59
N LYS A 34 -15.66 13.28 -3.88
CA LYS A 34 -16.50 14.08 -2.97
C LYS A 34 -16.81 13.36 -1.64
N LEU A 35 -16.72 12.03 -1.62
CA LEU A 35 -16.96 11.20 -0.44
C LEU A 35 -15.66 10.64 0.15
N ALA A 36 -14.52 11.25 -0.17
CA ALA A 36 -13.21 10.76 0.25
C ALA A 36 -13.08 10.56 1.77
N LEU A 37 -13.63 11.47 2.57
CA LEU A 37 -13.62 11.36 4.03
C LEU A 37 -14.29 10.06 4.53
N ALA A 38 -15.36 9.60 3.88
CA ALA A 38 -16.03 8.36 4.27
C ALA A 38 -15.16 7.12 4.01
N THR A 39 -14.44 7.10 2.89
CA THR A 39 -13.62 5.94 2.51
C THR A 39 -12.19 6.00 3.07
N VAL A 40 -11.82 7.06 3.79
CA VAL A 40 -10.61 7.08 4.63
C VAL A 40 -10.84 6.26 5.90
N ILE A 41 -12.07 6.22 6.42
CA ILE A 41 -12.41 5.36 7.56
C ILE A 41 -12.29 3.89 7.13
N PRO A 42 -11.59 3.02 7.88
CA PRO A 42 -11.46 1.62 7.52
C PRO A 42 -12.82 0.92 7.41
N VAL A 43 -12.96 0.02 6.43
CA VAL A 43 -14.20 -0.73 6.19
C VAL A 43 -14.68 -1.46 7.43
N TRP A 44 -13.75 -2.05 8.21
CA TRP A 44 -14.11 -2.81 9.40
C TRP A 44 -14.82 -1.95 10.47
N VAL A 45 -14.66 -0.61 10.48
CA VAL A 45 -15.44 0.28 11.36
C VAL A 45 -16.93 0.24 11.01
N TYR A 46 -17.26 0.23 9.71
CA TYR A 46 -18.64 0.09 9.23
C TYR A 46 -19.21 -1.29 9.60
N VAL A 47 -18.40 -2.34 9.44
CA VAL A 47 -18.77 -3.71 9.81
C VAL A 47 -19.06 -3.81 11.30
N LEU A 48 -18.14 -3.34 12.17
CA LEU A 48 -18.32 -3.38 13.62
C LEU A 48 -19.54 -2.58 14.07
N THR A 49 -19.77 -1.40 13.47
CA THR A 49 -20.96 -0.59 13.74
C THR A 49 -22.24 -1.36 13.41
N ALA A 50 -22.30 -1.99 12.23
CA ALA A 50 -23.45 -2.78 11.83
C ALA A 50 -23.66 -4.02 12.72
N LEU A 51 -22.59 -4.75 13.05
CA LEU A 51 -22.67 -5.92 13.93
C LEU A 51 -23.11 -5.52 15.34
N ALA A 52 -22.69 -4.37 15.87
CA ALA A 52 -23.16 -3.86 17.15
C ALA A 52 -24.66 -3.54 17.11
N MET A 53 -25.15 -2.89 16.05
CA MET A 53 -26.58 -2.63 15.85
C MET A 53 -27.39 -3.93 15.84
N LEU A 54 -26.89 -4.96 15.12
CA LEU A 54 -27.55 -6.27 15.01
C LEU A 54 -27.50 -7.05 16.33
N ALA A 55 -26.40 -6.97 17.08
CA ALA A 55 -26.28 -7.58 18.40
C ALA A 55 -27.29 -6.98 19.38
N ILE A 56 -27.42 -5.66 19.42
CA ILE A 56 -28.42 -4.97 20.25
C ILE A 56 -29.83 -5.37 19.83
N ALA A 57 -30.11 -5.43 18.52
CA ALA A 57 -31.40 -5.88 18.01
C ALA A 57 -31.73 -7.32 18.46
N ALA A 58 -30.77 -8.24 18.36
CA ALA A 58 -30.92 -9.63 18.74
C ALA A 58 -31.10 -9.85 20.25
N LEU A 59 -30.48 -9.01 21.09
CA LEU A 59 -30.67 -9.04 22.55
C LEU A 59 -32.08 -8.62 22.96
N ILE A 60 -32.72 -7.72 22.20
CA ILE A 60 -34.09 -7.27 22.47
C ILE A 60 -35.12 -8.26 21.90
N ASN A 61 -34.90 -8.71 20.65
CA ASN A 61 -35.80 -9.65 19.98
C ASN A 61 -35.04 -10.51 18.96
N ARG A 62 -35.06 -11.83 19.15
CA ARG A 62 -34.43 -12.79 18.24
C ARG A 62 -35.30 -12.98 16.99
N ASN A 63 -34.97 -12.24 15.93
CA ASN A 63 -35.65 -12.31 14.64
C ASN A 63 -34.74 -12.93 13.56
N ARG A 64 -35.30 -13.81 12.71
CA ARG A 64 -34.59 -14.41 11.56
C ARG A 64 -33.99 -13.36 10.62
N TRP A 65 -34.64 -12.21 10.45
CA TRP A 65 -34.12 -11.13 9.59
C TRP A 65 -32.82 -10.53 10.12
N THR A 66 -32.69 -10.38 11.44
CA THR A 66 -31.45 -9.91 12.07
C THR A 66 -30.30 -10.89 11.81
N ALA A 67 -30.58 -12.19 11.89
CA ALA A 67 -29.60 -13.23 11.54
C ALA A 67 -29.21 -13.20 10.06
N ILE A 68 -30.18 -13.04 9.14
CA ILE A 68 -29.91 -12.93 7.70
C ILE A 68 -29.01 -11.72 7.40
N VAL A 69 -29.31 -10.55 7.96
CA VAL A 69 -28.48 -9.34 7.74
C VAL A 69 -27.08 -9.50 8.35
N ALA A 70 -26.94 -10.16 9.50
CA ALA A 70 -25.64 -10.51 10.05
C ALA A 70 -24.84 -11.43 9.11
N VAL A 71 -25.47 -12.46 8.55
CA VAL A 71 -24.82 -13.35 7.57
C VAL A 71 -24.38 -12.58 6.32
N ILE A 72 -25.19 -11.65 5.81
CA ILE A 72 -24.81 -10.79 4.66
C ILE A 72 -23.54 -9.99 4.97
N TRP A 73 -23.46 -9.37 6.15
CA TRP A 73 -22.26 -8.65 6.58
C TRP A 73 -21.05 -9.57 6.67
N LEU A 74 -21.17 -10.69 7.37
CA LEU A 74 -20.08 -11.65 7.56
C LEU A 74 -19.57 -12.21 6.22
N ALA A 75 -20.47 -12.54 5.30
CA ALA A 75 -20.13 -13.02 3.96
C ALA A 75 -19.43 -11.95 3.11
N SER A 76 -19.63 -10.66 3.41
CA SER A 76 -19.01 -9.55 2.67
C SER A 76 -17.61 -9.18 3.18
N VAL A 77 -17.28 -9.51 4.44
CA VAL A 77 -15.99 -9.15 5.07
C VAL A 77 -14.77 -9.58 4.23
N PRO A 78 -14.69 -10.81 3.69
CA PRO A 78 -13.54 -11.25 2.88
C PRO A 78 -13.29 -10.44 1.60
N PHE A 79 -14.30 -9.72 1.12
CA PHE A 79 -14.23 -8.95 -0.12
C PHE A 79 -14.03 -7.45 0.13
N LEU A 80 -14.51 -6.94 1.26
CA LEU A 80 -14.48 -5.52 1.58
C LEU A 80 -13.30 -5.13 2.47
N VAL A 81 -12.91 -6.01 3.41
CA VAL A 81 -11.83 -5.72 4.37
C VAL A 81 -10.51 -6.20 3.77
N ASP A 82 -9.59 -5.28 3.53
CA ASP A 82 -8.31 -5.55 2.88
C ASP A 82 -7.43 -6.55 3.66
N GLU A 83 -7.51 -6.48 4.98
CA GLU A 83 -6.75 -7.31 5.91
C GLU A 83 -7.23 -8.77 5.92
N SER A 84 -8.46 -9.03 5.48
CA SER A 84 -9.09 -10.36 5.56
C SER A 84 -8.29 -11.44 4.83
N ARG A 85 -7.76 -11.13 3.64
CA ARG A 85 -6.94 -12.06 2.84
C ARG A 85 -5.62 -12.40 3.54
N GLY A 86 -4.97 -11.38 4.12
CA GLY A 86 -3.71 -11.58 4.83
C GLY A 86 -3.88 -12.34 6.14
N VAL A 87 -4.95 -12.07 6.89
CA VAL A 87 -5.31 -12.83 8.09
C VAL A 87 -5.65 -14.27 7.73
N LEU A 88 -6.45 -14.50 6.68
CA LEU A 88 -6.77 -15.85 6.21
C LEU A 88 -5.49 -16.62 5.86
N ARG A 89 -4.60 -16.04 5.05
CA ARG A 89 -3.31 -16.65 4.70
C ARG A 89 -2.47 -16.98 5.94
N ALA A 90 -2.43 -16.07 6.93
CA ALA A 90 -1.70 -16.32 8.17
C ALA A 90 -2.29 -17.50 8.97
N VAL A 91 -3.62 -17.60 9.05
CA VAL A 91 -4.30 -18.70 9.77
C VAL A 91 -4.20 -20.03 9.01
N THR A 92 -4.13 -20.00 7.69
CA THR A 92 -3.93 -21.21 6.85
C THR A 92 -2.46 -21.61 6.72
N GLY A 93 -1.55 -20.99 7.46
CA GLY A 93 -0.14 -21.38 7.51
C GLY A 93 0.72 -20.90 6.33
N SER A 94 0.29 -19.87 5.60
CA SER A 94 1.17 -19.23 4.60
C SER A 94 2.38 -18.60 5.28
N GLU A 95 3.55 -18.79 4.68
CA GLU A 95 4.80 -18.27 5.20
C GLU A 95 4.86 -16.74 5.11
N ARG A 96 5.50 -16.14 6.11
CA ARG A 96 5.85 -14.71 6.11
C ARG A 96 7.30 -14.55 5.64
N PRO A 97 7.68 -13.41 5.05
CA PRO A 97 9.09 -13.13 4.81
C PRO A 97 9.88 -13.29 6.12
N ALA A 98 10.88 -14.16 6.10
CA ALA A 98 11.83 -14.32 7.21
C ALA A 98 13.03 -13.36 7.01
N ALA A 99 13.60 -12.87 8.12
CA ALA A 99 14.77 -12.00 8.08
C ALA A 99 15.97 -12.73 7.48
N GLU A 100 16.24 -13.95 7.96
CA GLU A 100 17.15 -14.89 7.32
C GLU A 100 16.46 -15.54 6.12
N ARG A 101 17.12 -15.50 4.96
CA ARG A 101 16.71 -16.22 3.75
C ARG A 101 17.70 -17.36 3.50
N THR A 102 17.18 -18.56 3.28
CA THR A 102 17.96 -19.63 2.68
C THR A 102 18.33 -19.20 1.26
N VAL A 103 19.62 -19.04 0.98
CA VAL A 103 20.09 -18.71 -0.38
C VAL A 103 19.71 -19.86 -1.29
N THR A 104 18.73 -19.64 -2.18
CA THR A 104 18.28 -20.65 -3.13
C THR A 104 19.35 -20.83 -4.20
N THR A 105 19.65 -22.08 -4.55
CA THR A 105 20.54 -22.42 -5.67
C THR A 105 19.83 -22.35 -7.03
N GLU A 106 18.51 -22.17 -7.04
CA GLU A 106 17.73 -22.02 -8.27
C GLU A 106 17.93 -20.64 -8.89
N SER A 107 18.10 -20.63 -10.22
CA SER A 107 18.28 -19.41 -11.01
C SER A 107 17.09 -19.22 -11.96
N PRO A 108 16.48 -18.02 -12.01
CA PRO A 108 16.82 -16.86 -11.19
C PRO A 108 16.30 -16.98 -9.75
N ALA A 109 17.14 -16.61 -8.78
CA ALA A 109 16.76 -16.59 -7.38
C ALA A 109 15.69 -15.52 -7.10
N PRO A 110 14.80 -15.74 -6.11
CA PRO A 110 13.83 -14.74 -5.69
C PRO A 110 14.49 -13.48 -5.14
N LEU A 111 14.02 -12.33 -5.61
CA LEU A 111 14.47 -11.02 -5.16
C LEU A 111 13.66 -10.56 -3.94
N ARG A 112 14.21 -9.63 -3.17
CA ARG A 112 13.54 -8.98 -2.03
C ARG A 112 13.58 -7.47 -2.17
N LEU A 113 12.39 -6.88 -2.19
CA LEU A 113 12.19 -5.45 -2.01
C LEU A 113 11.83 -5.16 -0.55
N VAL A 114 12.49 -4.17 0.02
CA VAL A 114 12.09 -3.54 1.28
C VAL A 114 11.72 -2.08 1.03
N SER A 115 10.60 -1.62 1.59
CA SER A 115 10.20 -0.21 1.58
C SER A 115 9.97 0.30 3.00
N LEU A 116 10.51 1.48 3.32
CA LEU A 116 10.39 2.10 4.64
C LEU A 116 10.33 3.63 4.56
N ASN A 117 9.25 4.23 5.09
CA ASN A 117 9.28 5.64 5.48
C ASN A 117 10.09 5.78 6.78
N CYS A 118 11.17 6.56 6.72
CA CYS A 118 12.16 6.68 7.78
C CYS A 118 11.80 7.70 8.85
N GLN A 119 10.66 8.41 8.76
CA GLN A 119 10.23 9.46 9.69
C GLN A 119 11.31 10.50 10.01
N ALA A 120 11.20 11.69 9.43
CA ALA A 120 12.13 12.80 9.65
C ALA A 120 13.60 12.42 9.44
N ARG A 121 13.88 11.59 8.43
CA ARG A 121 15.25 11.18 8.04
C ARG A 121 15.98 10.37 9.09
N ASN A 122 15.28 9.55 9.87
CA ASN A 122 15.91 8.73 10.90
C ASN A 122 16.85 7.66 10.30
N THR A 123 18.15 7.95 10.35
CA THR A 123 19.23 7.06 9.89
C THR A 123 19.26 5.73 10.67
N ALA A 124 18.91 5.73 11.96
CA ALA A 124 18.90 4.51 12.77
C ALA A 124 17.76 3.57 12.38
N ALA A 125 16.59 4.09 12.00
CA ALA A 125 15.50 3.29 11.44
C ALA A 125 15.92 2.69 10.08
N ALA A 126 16.49 3.50 9.19
CA ALA A 126 16.95 3.06 7.87
C ALA A 126 18.02 1.94 7.96
N ARG A 127 18.98 2.05 8.91
CA ARG A 127 20.05 1.04 9.09
C ARG A 127 19.52 -0.34 9.47
N GLN A 128 18.37 -0.42 10.14
CA GLN A 128 17.77 -1.69 10.53
C GLN A 128 17.19 -2.48 9.33
N VAL A 129 17.08 -1.87 8.15
CA VAL A 129 16.66 -2.58 6.93
C VAL A 129 17.65 -3.70 6.56
N ALA A 130 18.95 -3.51 6.85
CA ALA A 130 20.01 -4.44 6.50
C ALA A 130 19.79 -5.87 7.03
N GLN A 131 19.18 -6.00 8.22
CA GLN A 131 18.92 -7.30 8.86
C GLN A 131 17.99 -8.22 8.03
N TRP A 132 17.28 -7.66 7.05
CA TRP A 132 16.35 -8.40 6.18
C TRP A 132 16.99 -8.84 4.86
N ASN A 133 18.29 -8.60 4.68
CA ASN A 133 19.06 -8.93 3.48
C ASN A 133 18.32 -8.61 2.16
N PRO A 134 17.92 -7.33 1.94
CA PRO A 134 17.18 -6.94 0.74
C PRO A 134 18.07 -6.90 -0.50
N ASP A 135 17.50 -7.08 -1.68
CA ASP A 135 18.17 -6.80 -2.97
C ASP A 135 17.91 -5.37 -3.43
N ILE A 136 16.73 -4.84 -3.08
CA ILE A 136 16.26 -3.50 -3.43
C ILE A 136 15.66 -2.86 -2.17
N VAL A 137 16.02 -1.61 -1.90
CA VAL A 137 15.54 -0.82 -0.77
C VAL A 137 14.97 0.50 -1.27
N PHE A 138 13.71 0.76 -0.96
CA PHE A 138 13.04 2.04 -1.16
C PHE A 138 12.88 2.75 0.18
N LEU A 139 13.41 3.97 0.28
CA LEU A 139 13.22 4.80 1.47
C LEU A 139 12.40 6.04 1.12
N GLN A 140 11.48 6.41 2.01
CA GLN A 140 10.78 7.70 2.02
C GLN A 140 11.19 8.47 3.28
N GLU A 141 11.07 9.80 3.23
CA GLU A 141 11.72 10.69 4.20
C GLU A 141 13.19 10.29 4.43
N ALA A 142 13.87 9.94 3.34
CA ALA A 142 15.14 9.25 3.38
C ALA A 142 16.25 10.11 4.03
N PRO A 143 17.21 9.47 4.72
CA PRO A 143 18.44 10.10 5.20
C PRO A 143 19.19 10.96 4.16
N PHE A 144 20.21 11.67 4.63
CA PHE A 144 21.06 12.46 3.76
C PHE A 144 21.91 11.56 2.86
N PHE A 145 22.35 12.14 1.74
CA PHE A 145 23.12 11.43 0.71
C PHE A 145 24.32 10.66 1.29
N ASN A 146 25.11 11.27 2.18
CA ASN A 146 26.31 10.64 2.74
C ASN A 146 25.98 9.40 3.58
N ASP A 147 24.88 9.42 4.33
CA ASP A 147 24.44 8.28 5.12
C ASP A 147 23.95 7.14 4.23
N LEU A 148 23.18 7.48 3.19
CA LEU A 148 22.68 6.51 2.22
C LEU A 148 23.80 5.88 1.41
N LYS A 149 24.83 6.66 1.03
CA LYS A 149 26.02 6.13 0.36
C LYS A 149 26.74 5.11 1.24
N LYS A 150 26.99 5.45 2.51
CA LYS A 150 27.60 4.53 3.49
C LYS A 150 26.77 3.25 3.63
N MET A 151 25.45 3.36 3.73
CA MET A 151 24.56 2.20 3.78
C MET A 151 24.67 1.33 2.52
N GLY A 152 24.67 1.95 1.32
CA GLY A 152 24.86 1.21 0.07
C GLY A 152 26.19 0.46 0.02
N ASP A 153 27.28 1.14 0.38
CA ASP A 153 28.63 0.54 0.46
C ASP A 153 28.67 -0.63 1.46
N GLU A 154 28.00 -0.49 2.62
CA GLU A 154 27.92 -1.54 3.66
C GLU A 154 27.03 -2.73 3.24
N TRP A 155 25.91 -2.50 2.56
CA TRP A 155 24.92 -3.55 2.23
C TRP A 155 25.26 -4.30 0.94
N PHE A 156 25.80 -3.60 -0.05
CA PHE A 156 25.96 -4.12 -1.42
C PHE A 156 27.40 -4.04 -1.93
N GLY A 157 28.32 -3.38 -1.23
CA GLY A 157 29.71 -3.25 -1.65
C GLY A 157 29.86 -2.45 -2.94
N GLY A 158 30.80 -2.86 -3.81
CA GLY A 158 31.10 -2.16 -5.07
C GLY A 158 29.96 -2.15 -6.09
N ASP A 159 28.98 -3.05 -5.96
CA ASP A 159 27.83 -3.18 -6.88
C ASP A 159 26.59 -2.39 -6.42
N ALA A 160 26.78 -1.45 -5.48
CA ALA A 160 25.71 -0.63 -4.95
C ALA A 160 25.25 0.44 -5.95
N VAL A 161 23.99 0.39 -6.37
CA VAL A 161 23.29 1.51 -6.99
C VAL A 161 22.63 2.33 -5.90
N PHE A 162 22.99 3.60 -5.81
CA PHE A 162 22.33 4.57 -4.93
C PHE A 162 21.71 5.71 -5.76
N LEU A 163 20.44 6.00 -5.48
CA LEU A 163 19.68 7.09 -6.08
C LEU A 163 18.95 7.85 -4.98
N ARG A 164 18.91 9.18 -5.08
CA ARG A 164 18.15 10.03 -4.17
C ARG A 164 17.54 11.20 -4.90
N SER A 165 16.27 11.46 -4.66
CA SER A 165 15.55 12.65 -5.12
C SER A 165 14.67 13.13 -3.99
N ARG A 166 14.90 14.38 -3.54
CA ARG A 166 14.16 14.99 -2.42
C ARG A 166 14.16 14.14 -1.16
N GLU A 167 13.08 13.41 -0.92
CA GLU A 167 12.84 12.56 0.26
C GLU A 167 12.78 11.08 -0.10
N CYS A 168 12.85 10.73 -1.37
CA CYS A 168 12.88 9.34 -1.82
C CYS A 168 14.33 8.91 -2.07
N ALA A 169 14.63 7.65 -1.77
CA ALA A 169 15.88 7.01 -2.14
C ALA A 169 15.67 5.57 -2.63
N ILE A 170 16.49 5.14 -3.58
CA ILE A 170 16.60 3.74 -4.00
C ILE A 170 18.04 3.30 -3.72
N ILE A 171 18.21 2.20 -2.99
CA ILE A 171 19.49 1.52 -2.81
C ILE A 171 19.29 0.08 -3.29
N ALA A 172 20.09 -0.39 -4.25
CA ALA A 172 19.91 -1.73 -4.82
C ALA A 172 21.24 -2.33 -5.27
N ARG A 173 21.28 -3.65 -5.40
CA ARG A 173 22.40 -4.40 -6.00
C ARG A 173 22.25 -4.47 -7.52
N GLY A 174 23.30 -4.08 -8.26
CA GLY A 174 23.33 -4.21 -9.72
C GLY A 174 23.98 -3.01 -10.41
N LYS A 175 23.57 -2.76 -11.66
CA LYS A 175 24.07 -1.65 -12.47
C LYS A 175 22.94 -0.70 -12.83
N ARG A 176 23.14 0.58 -12.53
CA ARG A 176 22.19 1.63 -12.93
C ARG A 176 22.29 1.84 -14.44
N LEU A 177 21.19 1.60 -15.15
CA LEU A 177 21.07 1.93 -16.55
C LEU A 177 20.63 3.38 -16.72
N ARG A 178 19.51 3.74 -16.10
CA ARG A 178 18.89 5.08 -16.22
C ARG A 178 18.15 5.44 -14.94
N SER A 179 18.00 6.74 -14.68
CA SER A 179 17.15 7.23 -13.61
C SER A 179 16.68 8.65 -13.90
N VAL A 180 15.40 8.92 -13.66
CA VAL A 180 14.80 10.25 -13.76
C VAL A 180 14.28 10.63 -12.38
N PRO A 181 14.90 11.61 -11.69
CA PRO A 181 14.33 12.14 -10.46
C PRO A 181 13.07 12.93 -10.82
N VAL A 182 11.96 12.68 -10.10
CA VAL A 182 10.74 13.45 -10.31
C VAL A 182 10.92 14.81 -9.65
N SER A 183 10.97 15.86 -10.48
CA SER A 183 11.03 17.25 -10.04
C SER A 183 9.63 17.86 -10.13
N PRO A 184 9.17 18.65 -9.16
CA PRO A 184 7.87 19.30 -9.31
C PRO A 184 7.94 20.30 -10.44
N GLY A 185 6.99 20.19 -11.36
CA GLY A 185 6.67 21.29 -12.26
C GLY A 185 5.90 22.41 -11.54
N ARG A 186 5.17 23.23 -12.31
CA ARG A 186 4.24 24.24 -11.78
C ARG A 186 2.91 23.62 -11.32
N THR A 187 2.95 22.48 -10.63
CA THR A 187 1.73 21.80 -10.16
C THR A 187 1.44 22.17 -8.70
N PRO A 188 0.16 22.29 -8.28
CA PRO A 188 -0.21 22.43 -6.86
C PRO A 188 0.16 21.21 -6.02
N ALA A 189 0.30 20.05 -6.65
CA ALA A 189 0.77 18.82 -6.05
C ALA A 189 2.31 18.83 -6.00
N SER A 190 2.90 18.25 -4.94
CA SER A 190 4.35 18.14 -4.78
C SER A 190 4.78 16.69 -4.98
N PRO A 191 4.83 16.19 -6.23
CA PRO A 191 5.22 14.82 -6.49
C PRO A 191 6.64 14.57 -5.98
N ARG A 192 6.80 13.52 -5.17
CA ARG A 192 8.11 13.03 -4.71
C ARG A 192 8.23 11.58 -5.15
N GLY A 193 9.25 11.32 -5.96
CA GLY A 193 9.51 9.98 -6.44
C GLY A 193 10.76 9.88 -7.29
N ILE A 194 11.13 8.64 -7.60
CA ILE A 194 12.24 8.29 -8.48
C ILE A 194 11.74 7.20 -9.42
N VAL A 195 11.95 7.37 -10.71
CA VAL A 195 11.81 6.29 -11.70
C VAL A 195 13.22 5.89 -12.12
N ALA A 196 13.53 4.60 -12.06
CA ALA A 196 14.84 4.07 -12.42
C ALA A 196 14.73 2.73 -13.15
N GLN A 197 15.70 2.46 -14.01
CA GLN A 197 15.91 1.16 -14.64
C GLN A 197 17.27 0.63 -14.20
N LEU A 198 17.28 -0.60 -13.70
CA LEU A 198 18.47 -1.27 -13.22
C LEU A 198 18.64 -2.60 -13.94
N GLU A 199 19.88 -2.92 -14.26
CA GLU A 199 20.31 -4.26 -14.66
C GLU A 199 20.76 -4.99 -13.39
N LEU A 200 20.11 -6.12 -13.09
CA LEU A 200 20.45 -6.99 -11.97
C LEU A 200 21.74 -7.76 -12.27
N LEU A 201 22.32 -8.41 -11.25
CA LEU A 201 23.59 -9.14 -11.41
C LEU A 201 23.51 -10.32 -12.39
N ASP A 202 22.30 -10.82 -12.66
CA ASP A 202 22.05 -11.88 -13.64
C ASP A 202 21.66 -11.35 -15.03
N GLY A 203 21.81 -10.03 -15.26
CA GLY A 203 21.55 -9.37 -16.54
C GLY A 203 20.10 -9.00 -16.80
N ARG A 204 19.15 -9.40 -15.93
CA ARG A 204 17.74 -9.01 -16.06
C ARG A 204 17.58 -7.51 -15.82
N VAL A 205 16.69 -6.86 -16.58
CA VAL A 205 16.38 -5.43 -16.41
C VAL A 205 15.04 -5.24 -15.70
N ILE A 206 15.02 -4.38 -14.68
CA ILE A 206 13.83 -4.06 -13.89
C ILE A 206 13.60 -2.55 -13.79
N GLU A 207 12.34 -2.14 -13.91
CA GLU A 207 11.89 -0.78 -13.63
C GLU A 207 11.47 -0.65 -12.15
N LEU A 208 12.05 0.34 -11.49
CA LEU A 208 11.83 0.65 -10.08
C LEU A 208 11.26 2.06 -9.94
N VAL A 209 10.08 2.16 -9.33
CA VAL A 209 9.41 3.44 -9.06
C VAL A 209 9.15 3.60 -7.56
N ASN A 210 9.99 4.40 -6.91
CA ASN A 210 9.78 4.79 -5.52
C ASN A 210 8.88 6.03 -5.45
N VAL A 211 7.82 5.99 -4.63
CA VAL A 211 6.88 7.10 -4.43
C VAL A 211 6.80 7.56 -2.97
N HIS A 212 6.60 8.85 -2.77
CA HIS A 212 6.14 9.45 -1.52
C HIS A 212 5.08 10.53 -1.84
N LEU A 213 3.81 10.13 -1.91
CA LEU A 213 2.73 11.02 -2.34
C LEU A 213 2.43 12.11 -1.29
N ASP A 214 1.61 13.10 -1.66
CA ASP A 214 1.24 14.21 -0.77
C ASP A 214 0.61 13.70 0.54
N HIS A 215 0.94 14.31 1.67
CA HIS A 215 0.46 13.90 3.00
C HIS A 215 -1.07 13.82 3.06
N ALA A 216 -1.60 12.83 3.80
CA ALA A 216 -3.03 12.68 3.99
C ALA A 216 -3.63 13.81 4.86
N THR A 217 -4.87 14.19 4.57
CA THR A 217 -5.65 15.02 5.50
C THR A 217 -6.10 14.17 6.69
N THR A 218 -5.77 14.59 7.92
CA THR A 218 -6.09 13.83 9.14
C THR A 218 -7.36 14.31 9.85
N LYS A 219 -7.99 15.41 9.40
CA LYS A 219 -9.20 15.96 10.01
C LYS A 219 -10.40 15.05 9.79
N LEU A 220 -11.11 14.69 10.88
CA LEU A 220 -12.29 13.79 10.84
C LEU A 220 -13.59 14.48 11.26
N SER A 221 -13.68 15.81 11.13
CA SER A 221 -14.93 16.55 11.40
C SER A 221 -16.00 16.25 10.34
N LEU A 222 -16.73 15.16 10.52
CA LEU A 222 -17.74 14.67 9.56
C LEU A 222 -18.87 15.67 9.29
N TRP A 223 -19.14 16.58 10.24
CA TRP A 223 -20.14 17.65 10.11
C TRP A 223 -19.65 18.86 9.29
N SER A 224 -18.34 18.97 9.03
CA SER A 224 -17.76 20.13 8.35
C SER A 224 -17.67 19.90 6.85
N ARG A 225 -18.46 20.65 6.07
CA ARG A 225 -18.39 20.64 4.59
C ARG A 225 -16.97 20.94 4.08
N GLU A 226 -16.23 21.77 4.79
CA GLU A 226 -14.85 22.11 4.44
C GLU A 226 -13.92 20.90 4.59
N THR A 227 -14.11 20.09 5.63
CA THR A 227 -13.35 18.84 5.81
C THR A 227 -13.58 17.88 4.64
N TRP A 228 -14.82 17.70 4.18
CA TRP A 228 -15.10 16.88 2.99
C TRP A 228 -14.40 17.40 1.73
N ARG A 229 -14.40 18.71 1.51
CA ARG A 229 -13.69 19.34 0.38
C ARG A 229 -12.19 19.13 0.46
N GLN A 230 -11.61 19.26 1.65
CA GLN A 230 -10.17 19.06 1.88
C GLN A 230 -9.77 17.63 1.53
N HIS A 231 -10.51 16.62 2.02
CA HIS A 231 -10.28 15.22 1.67
C HIS A 231 -10.41 14.97 0.16
N ALA A 232 -11.44 15.52 -0.48
CA ALA A 232 -11.65 15.38 -1.92
C ALA A 232 -10.52 15.99 -2.76
N THR A 233 -10.03 17.17 -2.38
CA THR A 233 -8.89 17.83 -3.03
C THR A 233 -7.60 17.06 -2.78
N ASN A 234 -7.36 16.63 -1.55
CA ASN A 234 -6.17 15.87 -1.17
C ASN A 234 -6.05 14.54 -1.95
N ARG A 235 -7.14 13.80 -2.10
CA ARG A 235 -7.16 12.58 -2.94
C ARG A 235 -6.83 12.88 -4.41
N ARG A 236 -7.42 13.94 -4.99
CA ARG A 236 -7.15 14.34 -6.38
C ARG A 236 -5.69 14.73 -6.57
N ASN A 237 -5.11 15.47 -5.63
CA ASN A 237 -3.70 15.84 -5.66
C ASN A 237 -2.80 14.61 -5.60
N ARG A 238 -3.06 13.66 -4.70
CA ARG A 238 -2.31 12.38 -4.64
C ARG A 238 -2.42 11.59 -5.95
N ARG A 239 -3.63 11.51 -6.54
CA ARG A 239 -3.84 10.86 -7.85
C ARG A 239 -3.02 11.54 -8.94
N HIS A 240 -3.03 12.86 -8.99
CA HIS A 240 -2.25 13.65 -9.95
C HIS A 240 -0.74 13.47 -9.74
N SER A 241 -0.26 13.48 -8.48
CA SER A 241 1.14 13.21 -8.14
C SER A 241 1.58 11.84 -8.63
N LEU A 242 0.79 10.80 -8.37
CA LEU A 242 1.08 9.45 -8.84
C LEU A 242 1.09 9.38 -10.38
N TYR A 243 0.06 9.92 -11.03
CA TYR A 243 0.02 9.97 -12.50
C TYR A 243 1.25 10.68 -13.07
N PHE A 244 1.62 11.83 -12.51
CA PHE A 244 2.78 12.59 -12.94
C PHE A 244 4.08 11.78 -12.80
N ILE A 245 4.28 11.09 -11.66
CA ILE A 245 5.44 10.20 -11.45
C ILE A 245 5.46 9.08 -12.51
N LEU A 246 4.32 8.44 -12.78
CA LEU A 246 4.25 7.36 -13.77
C LEU A 246 4.49 7.84 -15.21
N GLN A 247 4.13 9.08 -15.55
CA GLN A 247 4.44 9.66 -16.86
C GLN A 247 5.95 9.87 -17.08
N HIS A 248 6.76 9.96 -16.02
CA HIS A 248 8.23 10.06 -16.16
C HIS A 248 8.86 8.79 -16.72
N ARG A 249 8.13 7.67 -16.74
CA ARG A 249 8.57 6.44 -17.41
C ARG A 249 8.81 6.67 -18.89
N HIS A 250 7.96 7.46 -19.56
CA HIS A 250 8.10 7.80 -20.97
C HIS A 250 9.30 8.71 -21.27
N LEU A 251 9.91 9.32 -20.25
CA LEU A 251 11.13 10.12 -20.39
C LEU A 251 12.39 9.27 -20.38
N ILE A 252 12.28 7.97 -20.07
CA ILE A 252 13.41 7.04 -20.11
C ILE A 252 13.39 6.38 -21.50
N PRO A 253 14.38 6.66 -22.38
CA PRO A 253 14.49 6.00 -23.67
C PRO A 253 14.61 4.48 -23.49
N SER A 254 14.26 3.73 -24.53
CA SER A 254 14.48 2.30 -24.55
C SER A 254 15.94 1.96 -24.26
N VAL A 255 16.18 1.10 -23.27
CA VAL A 255 17.44 0.35 -23.09
C VAL A 255 17.79 -0.40 -24.37
N ASP A 256 19.00 -0.17 -24.88
CA ASP A 256 19.54 -0.84 -26.05
C ASP A 256 19.54 -2.37 -25.85
N GLY A 257 18.98 -3.11 -26.82
CA GLY A 257 18.94 -4.58 -26.78
C GLY A 257 17.79 -5.20 -25.96
N VAL A 258 16.95 -4.39 -25.30
CA VAL A 258 15.74 -4.87 -24.61
C VAL A 258 14.50 -4.30 -25.28
N ASP A 259 13.66 -5.13 -25.89
CA ASP A 259 12.38 -4.68 -26.45
C ASP A 259 11.36 -4.44 -25.32
N HIS A 260 11.16 -3.17 -24.96
CA HIS A 260 10.15 -2.75 -23.99
C HIS A 260 9.31 -1.59 -24.49
N THR A 261 8.40 -1.93 -25.39
CA THR A 261 7.27 -1.08 -25.79
C THR A 261 6.13 -1.15 -24.78
N ASP A 262 5.11 -0.30 -24.94
CA ASP A 262 3.85 -0.41 -24.17
C ASP A 262 3.20 -1.80 -24.28
N HIS A 263 3.51 -2.57 -25.33
CA HIS A 263 3.00 -3.93 -25.55
C HIS A 263 3.85 -5.04 -24.90
N ASN A 264 5.10 -4.75 -24.52
CA ASN A 264 5.98 -5.68 -23.82
C ASN A 264 6.77 -4.95 -22.71
N PRO A 265 6.10 -4.43 -21.67
CA PRO A 265 6.76 -3.61 -20.66
C PRO A 265 7.82 -4.42 -19.89
N LEU A 266 8.86 -3.74 -19.40
CA LEU A 266 9.81 -4.29 -18.45
C LEU A 266 9.09 -4.81 -17.19
N PRO A 267 9.63 -5.82 -16.48
CA PRO A 267 9.28 -6.06 -15.08
C PRO A 267 9.29 -4.74 -14.29
N SER A 268 8.17 -4.36 -13.68
CA SER A 268 8.00 -3.04 -13.07
C SER A 268 7.40 -3.14 -11.67
N ILE A 269 8.03 -2.43 -10.73
CA ILE A 269 7.56 -2.25 -9.36
C ILE A 269 7.32 -0.78 -9.06
N VAL A 270 6.15 -0.47 -8.51
CA VAL A 270 5.83 0.82 -7.90
C VAL A 270 5.60 0.60 -6.41
N ALA A 271 6.44 1.19 -5.58
CA ALA A 271 6.34 1.00 -4.14
C ALA A 271 6.73 2.24 -3.35
N GLY A 272 6.28 2.31 -2.11
CA GLY A 272 6.58 3.42 -1.20
C GLY A 272 5.37 3.85 -0.39
N ASP A 273 5.43 5.07 0.12
CA ASP A 273 4.38 5.68 0.91
C ASP A 273 3.39 6.42 0.00
N PHE A 274 2.22 5.82 -0.20
CA PHE A 274 1.16 6.40 -1.01
C PHE A 274 0.35 7.45 -0.24
N ASN A 275 0.56 7.57 1.08
CA ASN A 275 -0.26 8.37 1.99
C ASN A 275 -1.76 8.10 1.79
N ALA A 276 -2.12 6.91 1.32
CA ALA A 276 -3.45 6.54 0.87
C ALA A 276 -3.77 5.11 1.31
N PRO A 277 -4.94 4.87 1.93
CA PRO A 277 -5.33 3.52 2.29
C PRO A 277 -5.33 2.58 1.08
N ALA A 278 -5.11 1.29 1.34
CA ALA A 278 -5.40 0.23 0.41
C ALA A 278 -6.76 0.44 -0.28
N GLY A 279 -6.79 0.31 -1.61
CA GLY A 279 -8.03 0.55 -2.34
C GLY A 279 -8.34 2.03 -2.65
N ASP A 280 -7.67 3.03 -2.09
CA ASP A 280 -8.04 4.42 -2.36
C ASP A 280 -8.02 4.75 -3.87
N ALA A 281 -8.95 5.59 -4.33
CA ALA A 281 -9.03 5.97 -5.74
C ALA A 281 -7.83 6.83 -6.18
N ALA A 282 -6.97 7.31 -5.27
CA ALA A 282 -5.68 7.89 -5.60
C ALA A 282 -4.78 6.92 -6.37
N THR A 283 -4.91 5.61 -6.16
CA THR A 283 -4.12 4.58 -6.87
C THR A 283 -4.72 4.14 -8.20
N SER A 284 -5.81 4.77 -8.66
CA SER A 284 -6.45 4.41 -9.93
C SER A 284 -5.51 4.37 -11.14
N PRO A 285 -4.46 5.22 -11.27
CA PRO A 285 -3.50 5.14 -12.39
C PRO A 285 -2.74 3.80 -12.49
N LEU A 286 -2.62 3.06 -11.38
CA LEU A 286 -1.91 1.77 -11.35
C LEU A 286 -2.82 0.59 -11.69
N ARG A 287 -4.13 0.69 -11.43
CA ARG A 287 -5.06 -0.45 -11.49
C ARG A 287 -5.22 -1.10 -12.86
N THR A 288 -4.83 -0.40 -13.93
CA THR A 288 -4.90 -0.89 -15.31
C THR A 288 -3.66 -1.68 -15.73
N THR A 289 -2.53 -1.48 -15.04
CA THR A 289 -1.21 -1.99 -15.47
C THR A 289 -0.49 -2.77 -14.38
N HIS A 290 -0.86 -2.58 -13.11
CA HIS A 290 -0.24 -3.20 -11.96
C HIS A 290 -1.31 -3.77 -11.01
N THR A 291 -0.91 -4.81 -10.30
CA THR A 291 -1.66 -5.42 -9.20
C THR A 291 -0.98 -5.10 -7.88
N ASP A 292 -1.77 -4.82 -6.85
CA ASP A 292 -1.26 -4.65 -5.48
C ASP A 292 -0.77 -6.00 -4.95
N ALA A 293 0.54 -6.11 -4.68
CA ALA A 293 1.20 -7.34 -4.28
C ALA A 293 0.63 -7.92 -2.98
N TRP A 294 0.03 -7.07 -2.12
CA TRP A 294 -0.65 -7.52 -0.91
C TRP A 294 -1.82 -8.46 -1.22
N GLN A 295 -2.55 -8.21 -2.31
CA GLN A 295 -3.71 -9.04 -2.67
C GLN A 295 -3.27 -10.46 -3.01
N THR A 296 -2.10 -10.61 -3.64
CA THR A 296 -1.55 -11.88 -4.08
C THR A 296 -0.83 -12.62 -2.96
N ALA A 297 0.08 -11.94 -2.25
CA ALA A 297 1.07 -12.57 -1.39
C ALA A 297 1.14 -11.99 0.05
N GLY A 298 0.28 -11.03 0.40
CA GLY A 298 0.30 -10.37 1.72
C GLY A 298 -0.12 -11.29 2.86
N VAL A 299 0.66 -11.42 3.92
CA VAL A 299 0.36 -12.29 5.07
C VAL A 299 0.31 -11.50 6.38
N GLY A 300 -0.72 -11.75 7.18
CA GLY A 300 -1.01 -11.07 8.44
C GLY A 300 -1.89 -9.84 8.27
N TRP A 301 -1.79 -8.89 9.21
CA TRP A 301 -2.65 -7.70 9.26
C TRP A 301 -2.32 -6.65 8.18
N GLY A 302 -1.04 -6.49 7.81
CA GLY A 302 -0.62 -5.71 6.64
C GLY A 302 -0.63 -4.20 6.77
N ASN A 303 -1.44 -3.62 7.65
CA ASN A 303 -1.44 -2.17 7.87
C ASN A 303 -0.06 -1.69 8.34
N THR A 304 0.28 -0.46 7.98
CA THR A 304 1.62 0.13 8.16
C THR A 304 1.62 1.37 9.04
N TYR A 305 0.49 2.07 9.16
CA TYR A 305 0.40 3.30 9.92
C TYR A 305 -0.84 3.37 10.81
N PRO A 306 -0.73 3.90 12.05
CA PRO A 306 0.53 4.14 12.79
C PRO A 306 1.26 2.85 13.16
N ALA A 307 2.59 2.87 13.27
CA ALA A 307 3.41 1.67 13.46
C ALA A 307 2.98 0.78 14.64
N HIS A 308 2.62 1.37 15.79
CA HIS A 308 2.27 0.62 17.00
C HIS A 308 0.86 0.03 16.96
N LEU A 309 -0.11 0.76 16.40
CA LEU A 309 -1.49 0.32 16.25
C LEU A 309 -1.92 0.55 14.79
N PRO A 310 -1.52 -0.33 13.87
CA PRO A 310 -1.63 -0.05 12.45
C PRO A 310 -3.09 -0.18 11.98
N VAL A 311 -3.65 0.94 11.53
CA VAL A 311 -5.05 1.05 11.10
C VAL A 311 -5.17 1.23 9.57
N HIS A 312 -4.12 1.73 8.93
CA HIS A 312 -4.08 1.93 7.48
C HIS A 312 -2.83 1.30 6.87
N ARG A 313 -3.02 0.61 5.74
CA ARG A 313 -1.94 0.23 4.83
C ARG A 313 -1.74 1.35 3.82
N ILE A 314 -0.80 2.26 4.13
CA ILE A 314 -0.46 3.39 3.26
C ILE A 314 0.86 3.19 2.52
N ASP A 315 1.69 2.28 3.01
CA ASP A 315 2.88 1.81 2.32
C ASP A 315 2.50 0.57 1.49
N GLN A 316 2.72 0.64 0.18
CA GLN A 316 2.20 -0.37 -0.76
C GLN A 316 3.28 -0.79 -1.75
N VAL A 317 3.12 -1.98 -2.33
CA VAL A 317 3.94 -2.52 -3.41
C VAL A 317 3.01 -2.96 -4.52
N TRP A 318 3.20 -2.42 -5.72
CA TRP A 318 2.42 -2.72 -6.91
C TRP A 318 3.34 -3.29 -7.98
N THR A 319 2.93 -4.39 -8.61
CA THR A 319 3.74 -5.10 -9.60
C THR A 319 2.95 -5.28 -10.90
N ASN A 320 3.61 -5.18 -12.05
CA ASN A 320 2.99 -5.54 -13.32
C ASN A 320 2.99 -7.07 -13.54
N ALA A 321 2.40 -7.53 -14.64
CA ALA A 321 2.23 -8.96 -14.94
C ALA A 321 3.54 -9.74 -15.14
N LYS A 322 4.68 -9.05 -15.27
CA LYS A 322 6.02 -9.66 -15.42
C LYS A 322 6.70 -9.92 -14.07
N ILE A 323 6.03 -9.62 -12.96
CA ILE A 323 6.54 -9.85 -11.60
C ILE A 323 5.50 -10.63 -10.81
N THR A 324 5.96 -11.72 -10.21
CA THR A 324 5.15 -12.62 -9.37
C THR A 324 5.55 -12.42 -7.91
N PRO A 325 4.72 -11.74 -7.09
CA PRO A 325 4.91 -11.68 -5.65
C PRO A 325 4.80 -13.09 -5.03
N LEU A 326 5.74 -13.44 -4.16
CA LEU A 326 5.81 -14.73 -3.47
C LEU A 326 5.33 -14.61 -2.02
N THR A 327 5.91 -13.66 -1.27
CA THR A 327 5.50 -13.35 0.10
C THR A 327 5.56 -11.85 0.33
N MET A 328 4.66 -11.32 1.16
CA MET A 328 4.69 -9.91 1.55
C MET A 328 4.19 -9.75 2.99
N ALA A 329 4.85 -8.90 3.77
CA ALA A 329 4.41 -8.58 5.13
C ALA A 329 4.80 -7.16 5.54
N SER A 330 4.07 -6.61 6.51
CA SER A 330 4.51 -5.43 7.25
C SER A 330 5.19 -5.83 8.55
N VAL A 331 6.28 -5.12 8.89
CA VAL A 331 7.14 -5.36 10.05
C VAL A 331 7.39 -4.04 10.77
N GLN A 332 7.23 -4.05 12.08
CA GLN A 332 7.52 -2.86 12.89
C GLN A 332 9.03 -2.62 12.98
N VAL A 333 9.46 -1.39 12.72
CA VAL A 333 10.85 -0.95 12.86
C VAL A 333 10.90 0.17 13.91
N PRO A 334 11.68 0.04 14.99
CA PRO A 334 11.91 1.11 15.95
C PRO A 334 12.45 2.39 15.29
N GLY A 335 11.95 3.54 15.75
CA GLY A 335 12.42 4.86 15.30
C GLY A 335 11.66 5.46 14.11
N THR A 336 10.56 4.82 13.69
CA THR A 336 9.63 5.36 12.68
C THR A 336 8.18 5.10 13.11
N ASP A 337 7.27 5.97 12.68
CA ASP A 337 5.81 5.82 12.82
C ASP A 337 5.17 5.00 11.70
N HIS A 338 5.97 4.48 10.77
CA HIS A 338 5.58 3.51 9.76
C HIS A 338 6.12 2.10 10.06
N ARG A 339 5.36 1.07 9.68
CA ARG A 339 5.91 -0.28 9.52
C ARG A 339 6.58 -0.39 8.17
N MET A 340 7.72 -1.04 8.15
CA MET A 340 8.41 -1.45 6.94
C MET A 340 7.59 -2.49 6.19
N VAL A 341 7.62 -2.44 4.86
CA VAL A 341 7.03 -3.44 3.98
C VAL A 341 8.13 -4.25 3.34
N ILE A 342 7.98 -5.57 3.35
CA ILE A 342 8.89 -6.53 2.73
C ILE A 342 8.10 -7.31 1.69
N CYS A 343 8.63 -7.41 0.48
CA CYS A 343 8.03 -8.15 -0.62
C CYS A 343 9.09 -9.00 -1.31
N ASP A 344 8.89 -10.31 -1.29
CA ASP A 344 9.69 -11.28 -1.99
C ASP A 344 9.01 -11.58 -3.33
N PHE A 345 9.76 -11.61 -4.44
CA PHE A 345 9.17 -11.75 -5.77
C PHE A 345 10.12 -12.40 -6.77
N ASN A 346 9.54 -12.98 -7.81
CA ASN A 346 10.25 -13.38 -9.02
C ASN A 346 9.94 -12.40 -10.15
N THR A 347 10.90 -12.16 -11.03
CA THR A 347 10.61 -11.56 -12.34
C THR A 347 10.47 -12.68 -13.35
N ALA A 348 9.64 -12.48 -14.37
CA ALA A 348 9.69 -13.29 -15.57
C ALA A 348 11.12 -13.24 -16.16
N PRO A 349 11.57 -14.33 -16.82
CA PRO A 349 12.83 -14.34 -17.55
C PRO A 349 12.86 -13.30 -18.67
#